data_AF-A0A0C9UB05-F1
#
_entry.id   AF-A0A0C9UB05-F1
#
_cell.length_a   1.000
_cell.length_b   1.000
_cell.length_c   1.000
_cell.angle_alpha   90.00
_cell.angle_beta   90.00
_cell.angle_gamma   90.00
#
_symmetry.space_group_name_H-M   'P 1'
#
loop_
_entity.id
_entity.type
_entity.pdbx_description
1 polymer ?
#
loop_
_entity_poly.entity_id
_entity_poly.type
_entity_poly.pdbx_seq_one_letter_code
_entity_poly.pdbx_strand_id
1 'polypeptide(L)'
;MDIRGIKLTNKERDHHGNDPFEVLADVIPALDFDYMSKPENGECVVDLGISASPEADQPMVGLWNLTQVDASFAKAATNTPRLFNVGTLADCGAVSAEYPIDCASVIQMRYCMAYNLIFEIVRGNIQFPENSDAYAANGTFHACINQIINLYTDAKQSSYGVKDELRASIWTVKALLPIAKEKV
;
A
#
# COMPACT_ATOMS: atom_id res chain seq x y z
N MET A 1 13.85 19.96 12.88
CA MET A 1 13.66 18.50 12.72
C MET A 1 13.10 18.31 11.32
N ASP A 2 13.84 17.63 10.44
CA ASP A 2 13.48 17.46 9.03
C ASP A 2 12.62 16.19 8.90
N ILE A 3 11.30 16.36 8.78
CA ILE A 3 10.31 15.26 8.79
C ILE A 3 10.13 14.76 7.35
N ARG A 4 11.18 14.19 6.77
CA ARG A 4 11.10 13.55 5.45
C ARG A 4 10.49 12.15 5.60
N GLY A 5 9.20 12.03 5.36
CA GLY A 5 8.54 10.75 5.07
C GLY A 5 8.38 9.81 6.27
N ILE A 6 7.22 9.92 6.92
CA ILE A 6 6.76 9.14 8.09
C ILE A 6 6.66 7.62 7.82
N LYS A 7 6.73 7.18 6.56
CA LYS A 7 6.50 5.78 6.14
C LYS A 7 7.53 4.77 6.71
N LEU A 8 8.67 5.24 7.23
CA LEU A 8 9.74 4.38 7.79
C LEU A 8 9.66 4.18 9.31
N THR A 9 9.04 5.09 10.08
CA THR A 9 9.06 5.06 11.56
C THR A 9 8.10 4.05 12.20
N ASN A 10 7.14 3.51 11.43
CA ASN A 10 6.05 2.67 11.97
C ASN A 10 6.15 1.19 11.56
N LYS A 11 7.27 0.76 10.97
CA LYS A 11 7.40 -0.61 10.44
C LYS A 11 7.55 -1.69 11.53
N GLU A 12 7.72 -1.31 12.80
CA GLU A 12 8.28 -2.20 13.83
C GLU A 12 7.42 -2.43 15.08
N ARG A 13 6.13 -2.09 15.09
CA ARG A 13 5.32 -2.38 16.27
C ARG A 13 3.99 -3.04 15.95
N ASP A 14 3.96 -4.36 16.10
CA ASP A 14 2.73 -5.15 16.22
C ASP A 14 2.00 -4.74 17.51
N HIS A 15 1.12 -3.75 17.39
CA HIS A 15 0.31 -3.26 18.48
C HIS A 15 -1.09 -3.85 18.41
N HIS A 16 -1.20 -5.15 18.70
CA HIS A 16 -2.49 -5.79 18.86
C HIS A 16 -3.24 -5.15 20.05
N GLY A 17 -4.30 -4.40 19.75
CA GLY A 17 -5.29 -3.94 20.73
C GLY A 17 -5.34 -2.44 21.04
N ASN A 18 -4.31 -1.65 20.70
CA ASN A 18 -4.32 -0.20 20.95
C ASN A 18 -4.99 0.57 19.79
N ASP A 19 -5.49 1.78 20.08
CA ASP A 19 -5.90 2.70 19.02
C ASP A 19 -4.65 3.12 18.22
N PRO A 20 -4.60 2.91 16.89
CA PRO A 20 -3.49 3.36 16.06
C PRO A 20 -3.15 4.85 16.21
N PHE A 21 -4.12 5.71 16.57
CA PHE A 21 -3.86 7.12 16.80
C PHE A 21 -3.16 7.40 18.14
N GLU A 22 -3.38 6.58 19.17
CA GLU A 22 -2.59 6.64 20.42
C GLU A 22 -1.15 6.23 20.15
N VAL A 23 -0.96 5.14 19.38
CA VAL A 23 0.37 4.69 18.94
C VAL A 23 1.07 5.77 18.12
N LEU A 24 0.37 6.42 17.19
CA LEU A 24 0.95 7.48 16.36
C LEU A 24 1.41 8.68 17.20
N ALA A 25 0.64 9.05 18.22
CA ALA A 25 1.00 10.11 19.15
C ALA A 25 2.28 9.76 19.94
N ASP A 26 2.44 8.50 20.37
CA ASP A 26 3.65 8.03 21.04
C ASP A 26 4.87 8.01 20.11
N VAL A 27 4.69 7.62 18.85
CA VAL A 27 5.79 7.50 17.87
C VAL A 27 6.21 8.89 17.36
N ILE A 28 5.26 9.82 17.22
CA ILE A 28 5.50 11.16 16.69
C ILE A 28 4.90 12.21 17.64
N PRO A 29 5.48 12.38 18.84
CA PRO A 29 4.93 13.28 19.86
C PRO A 29 5.04 14.77 19.46
N ALA A 30 5.77 15.08 18.39
CA ALA A 30 5.85 16.42 17.83
C ALA A 30 4.58 16.84 17.06
N LEU A 31 3.69 15.89 16.72
CA LEU A 31 2.44 16.16 16.03
C LEU A 31 1.27 16.13 17.02
N ASP A 32 0.47 17.20 17.00
CA ASP A 32 -0.80 17.25 17.73
C ASP A 32 -1.91 16.69 16.83
N PHE A 33 -2.11 15.38 16.89
CA PHE A 33 -3.09 14.68 16.04
C PHE A 33 -4.53 15.14 16.29
N ASP A 34 -4.86 15.61 17.49
CA ASP A 34 -6.20 16.12 17.80
C ASP A 34 -6.43 17.50 17.19
N TYR A 35 -5.43 18.40 17.29
CA TYR A 35 -5.46 19.67 16.59
C TYR A 35 -5.51 19.47 15.07
N MET A 36 -4.69 18.57 14.53
CA MET A 36 -4.58 18.28 13.09
C MET A 36 -5.75 17.47 12.53
N SER A 37 -6.58 16.85 13.38
CA SER A 37 -7.79 16.16 12.96
C SER A 37 -8.92 17.09 12.53
N LYS A 38 -8.81 18.39 12.85
CA LYS A 38 -9.83 19.40 12.60
C LYS A 38 -9.59 20.08 11.25
N PRO A 39 -10.53 20.00 10.29
CA PRO A 39 -10.35 20.59 8.96
C PRO A 39 -10.02 22.08 8.97
N GLU A 40 -10.53 22.82 9.95
CA GLU A 40 -10.29 24.26 10.12
C GLU A 40 -8.83 24.62 10.44
N ASN A 41 -8.04 23.67 10.94
CA ASN A 41 -6.64 23.87 11.32
C ASN A 41 -5.66 23.50 10.19
N GLY A 42 -6.18 23.22 9.00
CA GLY A 42 -5.44 22.63 7.90
C GLY A 42 -5.65 21.12 7.85
N GLU A 43 -5.77 20.60 6.62
CA GLU A 43 -6.04 19.17 6.41
C GLU A 43 -4.76 18.35 6.60
N CYS A 44 -4.70 17.57 7.68
CA CYS A 44 -3.72 16.50 7.80
C CYS A 44 -4.29 15.22 7.17
N VAL A 45 -3.56 14.70 6.18
CA VAL A 45 -3.87 13.43 5.52
C VAL A 45 -2.93 12.32 5.97
N VAL A 46 -3.50 11.13 6.13
CA VAL A 46 -2.78 9.91 6.50
C VAL A 46 -3.14 8.80 5.52
N ASP A 47 -2.23 7.84 5.35
CA ASP A 47 -2.44 6.65 4.54
C ASP A 47 -2.96 5.52 5.44
N LEU A 48 -4.17 5.02 5.19
CA LEU A 48 -4.74 3.82 5.79
C LEU A 48 -4.57 2.65 4.83
N GLY A 49 -3.76 1.66 5.22
CA GLY A 49 -3.59 0.41 4.46
C GLY A 49 -4.39 -0.74 5.09
N ILE A 50 -5.29 -1.35 4.33
CA ILE A 50 -6.05 -2.54 4.71
C ILE A 50 -5.54 -3.70 3.87
N SER A 51 -4.95 -4.69 4.50
CA SER A 51 -4.44 -5.88 3.84
C SER A 51 -5.37 -7.07 4.07
N ALA A 52 -5.61 -7.87 3.04
CA ALA A 52 -6.32 -9.13 3.13
C ALA A 52 -5.41 -10.25 2.60
N SER A 53 -5.14 -11.25 3.43
CA SER A 53 -4.34 -12.42 3.05
C SER A 53 -5.22 -13.66 3.08
N PRO A 54 -5.12 -14.56 2.08
CA PRO A 54 -5.87 -15.81 2.12
C PRO A 54 -5.39 -16.69 3.27
N GLU A 55 -6.32 -17.18 4.08
CA GLU A 55 -6.06 -18.24 5.06
C GLU A 55 -6.37 -19.59 4.41
N ALA A 56 -5.35 -20.42 4.25
CA ALA A 56 -5.50 -21.74 3.66
C ALA A 56 -4.45 -22.71 4.18
N ASP A 57 -4.80 -24.00 4.22
CA ASP A 57 -3.89 -25.09 4.60
C ASP A 57 -2.72 -25.27 3.60
N GLN A 58 -2.84 -24.67 2.41
CA GLN A 58 -1.83 -24.70 1.36
C GLN A 58 -1.30 -23.29 1.09
N PRO A 59 -0.05 -23.14 0.63
CA PRO A 59 0.49 -21.84 0.23
C PRO A 59 -0.39 -21.20 -0.85
N MET A 60 -1.02 -20.07 -0.50
CA MET A 60 -1.90 -19.32 -1.38
C MET A 60 -1.42 -17.89 -1.58
N VAL A 61 -1.74 -17.33 -2.76
CA VAL A 61 -1.48 -15.94 -3.12
C VAL A 61 -2.82 -15.28 -3.41
N GLY A 62 -3.09 -14.17 -2.72
CA GLY A 62 -4.20 -13.27 -3.02
C GLY A 62 -3.83 -12.36 -4.19
N LEU A 63 -4.73 -12.25 -5.17
CA LEU A 63 -4.55 -11.39 -6.32
C LEU A 63 -5.82 -10.57 -6.57
N TRP A 64 -5.65 -9.27 -6.76
CA TRP A 64 -6.69 -8.39 -7.25
C TRP A 64 -6.98 -8.67 -8.71
N ASN A 65 -8.24 -8.99 -9.01
CA ASN A 65 -8.74 -9.01 -10.38
C ASN A 65 -9.00 -7.57 -10.85
N LEU A 66 -8.28 -7.13 -11.89
CA LEU A 66 -8.32 -5.75 -12.38
C LEU A 66 -9.72 -5.32 -12.81
N THR A 67 -10.50 -6.20 -13.43
CA THR A 67 -11.88 -5.88 -13.85
C THR A 67 -12.77 -5.55 -12.65
N GLN A 68 -12.64 -6.31 -11.56
CA GLN A 68 -13.44 -6.09 -10.36
C GLN A 68 -13.00 -4.84 -9.59
N VAL A 69 -11.69 -4.63 -9.50
CA VAL A 69 -11.13 -3.45 -8.82
C VAL A 69 -11.38 -2.17 -9.62
N ASP A 70 -11.23 -2.18 -10.94
CA ASP A 70 -11.56 -1.03 -11.79
C ASP A 70 -13.04 -0.64 -11.64
N ALA A 71 -13.94 -1.63 -11.63
CA ALA A 71 -15.36 -1.41 -11.38
C ALA A 71 -15.65 -0.83 -9.99
N SER A 72 -14.88 -1.20 -8.95
CA SER A 72 -15.03 -0.62 -7.61
C SER A 72 -14.56 0.85 -7.57
N PHE A 73 -13.50 1.19 -8.28
CA PHE A 73 -12.99 2.55 -8.41
C PHE A 73 -13.96 3.47 -9.16
N ALA A 74 -14.63 2.95 -10.20
CA ALA A 74 -15.70 3.65 -10.89
C ALA A 74 -16.89 3.90 -9.95
N LYS A 75 -17.29 2.91 -9.14
CA LYS A 75 -18.35 3.07 -8.12
C LYS A 75 -17.98 4.06 -7.02
N ALA A 76 -16.70 4.15 -6.67
CA ALA A 76 -16.18 5.12 -5.71
C ALA A 76 -16.10 6.55 -6.29
N ALA A 77 -16.47 6.77 -7.56
CA ALA A 77 -16.43 8.06 -8.23
C ALA A 77 -15.02 8.70 -8.25
N THR A 78 -13.99 7.86 -8.38
CA THR A 78 -12.62 8.33 -8.58
C THR A 78 -12.41 8.91 -9.99
N ASN A 79 -11.33 9.66 -10.18
CA ASN A 79 -10.85 10.02 -11.51
C ASN A 79 -10.49 8.76 -12.31
N THR A 80 -10.21 8.93 -13.61
CA THR A 80 -9.78 7.82 -14.46
C THR A 80 -8.62 7.05 -13.82
N PRO A 81 -8.83 5.77 -13.46
CA PRO A 81 -7.83 5.00 -12.76
C PRO A 81 -6.64 4.66 -13.65
N ARG A 82 -5.47 4.53 -13.02
CA ARG A 82 -4.26 3.98 -13.64
C ARG A 82 -4.14 2.52 -13.24
N LEU A 83 -4.07 1.64 -14.24
CA LEU A 83 -3.94 0.20 -14.06
C LEU A 83 -2.48 -0.24 -14.25
N PHE A 84 -2.05 -1.20 -13.43
CA PHE A 84 -0.75 -1.83 -13.49
C PHE A 84 -0.96 -3.35 -13.44
N ASN A 85 -0.53 -4.09 -14.44
CA ASN A 85 -0.63 -5.56 -14.42
C ASN A 85 0.58 -6.20 -13.72
N VAL A 86 0.46 -7.46 -13.29
CA VAL A 86 1.60 -8.26 -12.79
C VAL A 86 2.39 -8.89 -13.96
N GLY A 87 2.43 -8.24 -15.13
CA GLY A 87 3.06 -8.80 -16.32
C GLY A 87 2.31 -10.03 -16.86
N THR A 88 2.76 -11.24 -16.52
CA THR A 88 2.25 -12.52 -17.08
C THR A 88 0.79 -12.82 -16.76
N LEU A 89 0.20 -12.12 -15.79
CA LEU A 89 -1.22 -12.19 -15.45
C LEU A 89 -1.90 -10.88 -15.87
N ALA A 90 -2.42 -10.85 -17.10
CA ALA A 90 -2.98 -9.63 -17.69
C ALA A 90 -4.16 -9.06 -16.89
N ASP A 91 -4.97 -9.92 -16.28
CA ASP A 91 -6.17 -9.54 -15.54
C ASP A 91 -5.92 -9.30 -14.04
N CYS A 92 -4.67 -9.36 -13.58
CA CYS A 92 -4.33 -9.18 -12.17
C CYS A 92 -3.33 -8.06 -11.99
N GLY A 93 -3.44 -7.31 -10.88
CA GLY A 93 -2.44 -6.29 -10.55
C GLY A 93 -2.87 -5.23 -9.56
N ALA A 94 -2.66 -3.97 -9.94
CA ALA A 94 -2.94 -2.82 -9.12
C ALA A 94 -3.72 -1.75 -9.89
N VAL A 95 -4.52 -0.99 -9.15
CA VAL A 95 -5.28 0.16 -9.62
C VAL A 95 -5.01 1.31 -8.67
N SER A 96 -4.81 2.51 -9.22
CA SER A 96 -4.69 3.74 -8.43
C SER A 96 -5.46 4.88 -9.05
N ALA A 97 -6.07 5.72 -8.22
CA ALA A 97 -6.76 6.91 -8.66
C ALA A 97 -6.84 7.96 -7.56
N GLU A 98 -6.93 9.21 -7.97
CA GLU A 98 -7.30 10.32 -7.09
C GLU A 98 -8.82 10.52 -7.13
N TYR A 99 -9.38 11.05 -6.05
CA TYR A 99 -10.76 11.53 -6.05
C TYR A 99 -10.83 12.91 -6.70
N PRO A 100 -11.87 13.23 -7.50
CA PRO A 100 -12.12 14.58 -7.98
C PRO A 100 -12.16 15.59 -6.84
N ILE A 101 -11.67 16.82 -7.03
CA ILE A 101 -11.55 17.84 -5.97
C ILE A 101 -12.86 18.04 -5.20
N ASP A 102 -13.98 18.15 -5.91
CA ASP A 102 -15.30 18.36 -5.30
C ASP A 102 -15.71 17.16 -4.44
N CYS A 103 -15.55 15.93 -4.96
CA CYS A 103 -15.82 14.70 -4.21
C CYS A 103 -14.91 14.61 -2.98
N ALA A 104 -13.61 14.79 -3.17
CA ALA A 104 -12.59 14.75 -2.13
C ALA A 104 -12.83 15.77 -1.02
N SER A 105 -13.39 16.94 -1.33
CA SER A 105 -13.74 17.95 -0.33
C SER A 105 -14.87 17.50 0.61
N VAL A 106 -15.78 16.66 0.10
CA VAL A 106 -16.95 16.15 0.83
C VAL A 106 -16.59 14.92 1.65
N ILE A 107 -15.95 13.92 1.03
CA ILE A 107 -15.62 12.65 1.70
C ILE A 107 -14.28 12.68 2.44
N GLN A 108 -13.48 13.74 2.21
CA GLN A 108 -12.14 13.94 2.76
C GLN A 108 -11.18 12.77 2.45
N MET A 109 -11.36 12.15 1.28
CA MET A 109 -10.48 11.13 0.71
C MET A 109 -9.85 11.70 -0.55
N ARG A 110 -8.54 11.56 -0.69
CA ARG A 110 -7.74 12.19 -1.75
C ARG A 110 -7.28 11.19 -2.79
N TYR A 111 -6.90 9.99 -2.35
CA TYR A 111 -6.30 8.98 -3.21
C TYR A 111 -6.66 7.57 -2.72
N CYS A 112 -6.78 6.65 -3.65
CA CYS A 112 -7.01 5.23 -3.40
C CYS A 112 -6.05 4.41 -4.26
N MET A 113 -5.52 3.32 -3.72
CA MET A 113 -4.70 2.36 -4.44
C MET A 113 -4.91 0.95 -3.92
N ALA A 114 -5.40 0.08 -4.80
CA ALA A 114 -5.50 -1.34 -4.56
C ALA A 114 -4.34 -2.05 -5.28
N TYR A 115 -3.56 -2.88 -4.59
CA TYR A 115 -2.42 -3.57 -5.18
C TYR A 115 -2.13 -4.92 -4.52
N ASN A 116 -1.49 -5.83 -5.26
CA ASN A 116 -1.05 -7.13 -4.74
C ASN A 116 0.20 -6.96 -3.87
N LEU A 117 0.26 -7.62 -2.71
CA LEU A 117 1.41 -7.48 -1.79
C LEU A 117 2.72 -8.02 -2.38
N ILE A 118 2.65 -8.83 -3.45
CA ILE A 118 3.84 -9.20 -4.24
C ILE A 118 4.62 -7.98 -4.76
N PHE A 119 3.94 -6.84 -4.97
CA PHE A 119 4.62 -5.59 -5.33
C PHE A 119 5.55 -5.08 -4.23
N GLU A 120 5.26 -5.33 -2.95
CA GLU A 120 6.11 -4.85 -1.85
C GLU A 120 7.45 -5.58 -1.79
N ILE A 121 7.50 -6.84 -2.20
CA ILE A 121 8.74 -7.63 -2.30
C ILE A 121 9.69 -6.97 -3.33
N VAL A 122 9.17 -6.62 -4.51
CA VAL A 122 9.99 -6.09 -5.61
C VAL A 122 10.26 -4.60 -5.51
N ARG A 123 9.38 -3.82 -4.88
CA ARG A 123 9.42 -2.35 -4.89
C ARG A 123 10.69 -1.83 -4.22
N GLY A 124 11.59 -1.28 -5.03
CA GLY A 124 12.86 -0.69 -4.58
C GLY A 124 13.95 -1.70 -4.24
N ASN A 125 13.64 -3.01 -4.31
CA ASN A 125 14.57 -4.09 -3.95
C ASN A 125 15.08 -4.88 -5.16
N ILE A 126 14.40 -4.77 -6.31
CA ILE A 126 14.79 -5.46 -7.54
C ILE A 126 15.66 -4.57 -8.42
N GLN A 127 16.80 -5.11 -8.86
CA GLN A 127 17.64 -4.51 -9.89
C GLN A 127 17.75 -5.51 -11.04
N PHE A 128 17.25 -5.12 -12.21
CA PHE A 128 17.39 -5.93 -13.42
C PHE A 128 18.76 -5.71 -14.05
N PRO A 129 19.39 -6.75 -14.62
CA PRO A 129 20.62 -6.59 -15.35
C PRO A 129 20.40 -5.73 -16.60
N GLU A 130 21.42 -4.95 -16.99
CA GLU A 130 21.41 -4.24 -18.26
C GLU A 130 21.39 -5.24 -19.43
N ASN A 131 20.81 -4.83 -20.56
CA ASN A 131 20.70 -5.70 -21.73
C ASN A 131 22.08 -6.20 -22.21
N SER A 132 23.11 -5.35 -22.15
CA SER A 132 24.48 -5.73 -22.53
C SER A 132 25.04 -6.84 -21.64
N ASP A 133 24.79 -6.77 -20.33
CA ASP A 133 25.24 -7.77 -19.38
C ASP A 133 24.49 -9.09 -19.56
N ALA A 134 23.19 -9.01 -19.85
CA ALA A 134 22.36 -10.17 -20.16
C ALA A 134 22.82 -10.88 -21.44
N TYR A 135 23.10 -10.14 -22.52
CA TYR A 135 23.61 -10.73 -23.76
C TYR A 135 25.00 -11.36 -23.59
N ALA A 136 25.86 -10.75 -22.77
CA ALA A 136 27.19 -11.28 -22.49
C ALA A 136 27.19 -12.42 -21.45
N ALA A 137 26.07 -12.65 -20.76
CA ALA A 137 25.95 -13.56 -19.62
C ALA A 137 27.12 -13.42 -18.63
N ASN A 138 27.50 -12.18 -18.33
CA ASN A 138 28.72 -11.89 -17.58
C ASN A 138 28.51 -12.03 -16.06
N GLY A 139 29.58 -11.80 -15.28
CA GLY A 139 29.53 -11.89 -13.82
C GLY A 139 28.48 -10.96 -13.19
N THR A 140 28.26 -9.76 -13.76
CA THR A 140 27.24 -8.80 -13.31
C THR A 140 25.84 -9.37 -13.51
N PHE A 141 25.56 -9.94 -14.68
CA PHE A 141 24.29 -10.62 -14.95
C PHE A 141 24.02 -11.72 -13.91
N HIS A 142 24.97 -12.62 -13.69
CA HIS A 142 24.80 -13.70 -12.71
C HIS A 142 24.61 -13.19 -11.28
N ALA A 143 25.30 -12.12 -10.89
CA ALA A 143 25.12 -11.49 -9.58
C ALA A 143 23.71 -10.91 -9.42
N CYS A 144 23.21 -10.15 -10.42
CA CYS A 144 21.85 -9.61 -10.41
C CYS A 144 20.79 -10.73 -10.37
N ILE A 145 20.94 -11.79 -11.16
CA ILE A 145 20.01 -12.92 -11.13
C ILE A 145 20.01 -13.62 -9.77
N ASN A 146 21.18 -13.84 -9.16
CA ASN A 146 21.25 -14.44 -7.82
C ASN A 146 20.62 -13.54 -6.75
N GLN A 147 20.77 -12.21 -6.86
CA GLN A 147 20.08 -11.26 -5.98
C GLN A 147 18.57 -11.39 -6.12
N ILE A 148 18.04 -11.48 -7.35
CA ILE A 148 16.60 -11.67 -7.60
C ILE A 148 16.14 -13.00 -7.02
N ILE A 149 16.90 -14.09 -7.20
CA ILE A 149 16.57 -15.41 -6.64
C ILE A 149 16.52 -15.36 -5.12
N ASN A 150 17.50 -14.73 -4.47
CA ASN A 150 17.53 -14.60 -3.02
C ASN A 150 16.34 -13.78 -2.51
N LEU A 151 16.03 -12.66 -3.17
CA LEU A 151 14.88 -11.82 -2.85
C LEU A 151 13.56 -12.63 -2.85
N TYR A 152 13.33 -13.46 -3.88
CA TYR A 152 12.12 -14.29 -3.93
C TYR A 152 12.17 -15.52 -3.00
N THR A 153 13.36 -16.03 -2.70
CA THR A 153 13.53 -17.12 -1.72
C THR A 153 13.13 -16.66 -0.32
N ASP A 154 13.62 -15.49 0.08
CA ASP A 154 13.37 -14.91 1.41
C ASP A 154 11.92 -14.41 1.54
N ALA A 155 11.33 -13.96 0.43
CA ALA A 155 9.95 -13.53 0.38
C ALA A 155 8.93 -14.59 0.80
N LYS A 156 9.28 -15.89 0.80
CA LYS A 156 8.39 -16.98 1.25
C LYS A 156 7.87 -16.79 2.69
N GLN A 157 8.52 -15.95 3.48
CA GLN A 157 8.11 -15.60 4.84
C GLN A 157 7.15 -14.40 4.91
N SER A 158 6.80 -13.78 3.78
CA SER A 158 5.95 -12.58 3.70
C SER A 158 4.49 -12.91 3.39
N SER A 159 3.58 -11.98 3.68
CA SER A 159 2.18 -12.11 3.29
C SER A 159 2.02 -11.93 1.77
N TYR A 160 1.40 -12.91 1.12
CA TYR A 160 1.12 -12.91 -0.31
C TYR A 160 -0.31 -12.48 -0.63
N GLY A 161 -0.89 -11.64 0.22
CA GLY A 161 -2.25 -11.14 0.06
C GLY A 161 -2.38 -9.97 -0.91
N VAL A 162 -3.46 -9.24 -0.74
CA VAL A 162 -3.77 -7.99 -1.43
C VAL A 162 -3.88 -6.86 -0.42
N LYS A 163 -3.75 -5.62 -0.90
CA LYS A 163 -3.89 -4.43 -0.06
C LYS A 163 -4.70 -3.36 -0.78
N ASP A 164 -5.47 -2.62 0.01
CA ASP A 164 -6.15 -1.39 -0.36
C ASP A 164 -5.59 -0.25 0.50
N GLU A 165 -5.10 0.82 -0.12
CA GLU A 165 -4.46 1.95 0.54
C GLU A 165 -5.23 3.24 0.22
N LEU A 166 -5.74 3.89 1.27
CA LEU A 166 -6.54 5.11 1.19
C LEU A 166 -5.74 6.27 1.79
N ARG A 167 -5.60 7.37 1.05
CA ARG A 167 -5.13 8.64 1.60
C ARG A 167 -6.33 9.50 1.94
N ALA A 168 -6.55 9.75 3.22
CA ALA A 168 -7.71 10.49 3.71
C ALA A 168 -7.35 11.36 4.91
N SER A 169 -8.24 12.27 5.28
CA SER A 169 -8.08 13.06 6.50
C SER A 169 -8.02 12.14 7.74
N ILE A 170 -7.34 12.61 8.79
CA ILE A 170 -7.34 11.90 10.09
C ILE A 170 -8.77 11.60 10.56
N TRP A 171 -9.68 12.56 10.40
CA TRP A 171 -11.08 12.38 10.78
C TRP A 171 -11.76 11.23 10.04
N THR A 172 -11.62 11.18 8.71
CA THR A 172 -12.18 10.10 7.90
C THR A 172 -11.55 8.75 8.26
N VAL A 173 -10.23 8.71 8.50
CA VAL A 173 -9.56 7.47 8.91
C VAL A 173 -10.04 6.99 10.28
N LYS A 174 -10.21 7.89 11.27
CA LYS A 174 -10.80 7.55 12.57
C LYS A 174 -12.21 6.95 12.41
N ALA A 175 -13.00 7.45 11.46
CA ALA A 175 -14.34 6.92 11.18
C ALA A 175 -14.33 5.56 10.45
N LEU A 176 -13.36 5.33 9.55
CA LEU A 176 -13.24 4.09 8.79
C LEU A 176 -12.65 2.94 9.61
N LEU A 177 -11.76 3.24 10.54
CA LEU A 177 -10.98 2.22 11.26
C LEU A 177 -11.85 1.18 12.01
N PRO A 178 -12.92 1.55 12.74
CA PRO A 178 -13.79 0.55 13.39
C PRO A 178 -14.48 -0.37 12.39
N ILE A 179 -14.94 0.17 11.26
CA ILE A 179 -15.61 -0.61 10.20
C ILE A 179 -14.63 -1.57 9.53
N ALA A 180 -13.40 -1.12 9.30
CA ALA A 180 -12.34 -1.95 8.74
C ALA A 180 -11.98 -3.12 9.67
N LYS A 181 -12.05 -2.93 11.00
CA LYS A 181 -11.82 -4.00 11.99
C LYS A 181 -12.95 -5.02 12.07
N GLU A 182 -14.20 -4.63 11.81
CA GLU A 182 -15.36 -5.55 11.86
C GLU A 182 -15.46 -6.50 10.67
N LYS A 183 -14.80 -6.18 9.55
CA LYS A 183 -14.89 -6.92 8.28
C LYS A 183 -13.64 -7.75 7.96
N VAL A 184 -12.72 -7.89 8.90
CA VAL A 184 -11.56 -8.79 8.84
C VAL A 184 -11.87 -10.06 9.61
#